data_AF-C6PX02-F1
#
_entry.id   AF-C6PX02-F1
#
_cell.length_a   1.000
_cell.length_b   1.000
_cell.length_c   1.000
_cell.angle_alpha   90.00
_cell.angle_beta   90.00
_cell.angle_gamma   90.00
#
_symmetry.space_group_name_H-M   'P 1'
#
loop_
_entity.id
_entity.type
_entity.pdbx_description
1 polymer ?
#
loop_
_entity_poly.entity_id
_entity_poly.type
_entity_poly.pdbx_seq_one_letter_code
_entity_poly.pdbx_strand_id
1 'polypeptide(L)'
;MNLFSYLIVELNRIFHLKNVYVVILLIIFSPAIGFTLKEALHNQVPSQNFIMNFYTSTILVSGSLFSLLTFIEFHHINKENIRALTDNIISPLILNLVRIVAIEVIATSSVIITGLIYIPYFVMKMEYSFDAYTYFKNFFLFIPFSTLLSILASFAFYQILHRTLKKYMVFF
;
A
#
# COMPACT_ATOMS: atom_id res chain seq x y z
N MET A 1 14.18 24.31 8.46
CA MET A 1 13.13 23.86 7.51
C MET A 1 12.51 22.59 8.08
N ASN A 2 11.19 22.54 8.26
CA ASN A 2 10.53 21.47 9.01
C ASN A 2 10.25 20.24 8.13
N LEU A 3 10.50 19.03 8.65
CA LEU A 3 10.19 17.75 7.99
C LEU A 3 8.71 17.66 7.58
N PHE A 4 7.81 18.23 8.38
CA PHE A 4 6.37 18.30 8.08
C PHE A 4 6.05 19.05 6.78
N SER A 5 6.78 20.12 6.47
CA SER A 5 6.56 20.86 5.23
C SER A 5 6.92 20.01 4.01
N TYR A 6 8.01 19.24 4.07
CA TYR A 6 8.36 18.29 3.02
C TYR A 6 7.32 17.18 2.88
N LEU A 7 6.79 16.69 4.00
CA LEU A 7 5.79 15.64 4.02
C LEU A 7 4.49 16.08 3.37
N ILE A 8 4.00 17.29 3.67
CA ILE A 8 2.78 17.83 3.05
C ILE A 8 2.96 18.00 1.54
N VAL A 9 4.12 18.48 1.10
CA VAL A 9 4.43 18.65 -0.33
C VAL A 9 4.50 17.30 -1.04
N GLU A 10 5.20 16.32 -0.46
CA GLU A 10 5.29 14.96 -1.01
C GLU A 10 3.92 14.25 -1.00
N LEU A 11 3.09 14.44 0.03
CA LEU A 11 1.72 13.93 0.05
C LEU A 11 0.91 14.49 -1.12
N ASN A 12 0.89 15.82 -1.30
CA ASN A 12 0.18 16.44 -2.42
C ASN A 12 0.71 15.95 -3.76
N ARG A 13 2.02 15.80 -3.91
CA ARG A 13 2.64 15.28 -5.14
C ARG A 13 2.16 13.85 -5.43
N ILE A 14 2.20 12.97 -4.44
CA ILE A 14 1.81 11.57 -4.60
C ILE A 14 0.30 11.45 -4.85
N PHE A 15 -0.53 12.25 -4.17
CA PHE A 15 -1.98 12.29 -4.44
C PHE A 15 -2.29 12.67 -5.88
N HIS A 16 -1.51 13.52 -6.53
CA HIS A 16 -1.73 13.89 -7.93
C HIS A 16 -1.22 12.86 -8.96
N LEU A 17 -0.54 11.79 -8.52
CA LEU A 17 -0.08 10.75 -9.44
C LEU A 17 -1.25 9.86 -9.88
N LYS A 18 -1.43 9.75 -11.20
CA LYS A 18 -2.44 8.86 -11.82
C LYS A 18 -2.34 7.41 -11.30
N ASN A 19 -1.13 6.92 -11.05
CA ASN A 19 -0.89 5.56 -10.56
C ASN A 19 -1.52 5.30 -9.19
N VAL A 20 -1.53 6.33 -8.32
CA VAL A 20 -2.06 6.22 -6.96
C VAL A 20 -3.57 6.04 -6.97
N TYR A 21 -4.28 6.79 -7.80
CA TYR A 21 -5.72 6.61 -7.97
C TYR A 21 -6.09 5.24 -8.54
N VAL A 22 -5.30 4.73 -9.50
CA VAL A 22 -5.50 3.38 -10.04
C VAL A 22 -5.31 2.33 -8.95
N VAL A 23 -4.27 2.46 -8.12
CA VAL A 23 -4.03 1.57 -6.98
C VAL A 23 -5.17 1.63 -5.97
N ILE A 24 -5.64 2.83 -5.59
CA ILE A 24 -6.77 3.00 -4.67
C ILE A 24 -8.04 2.33 -5.22
N LEU A 25 -8.36 2.54 -6.49
CA LEU A 25 -9.52 1.90 -7.13
C LEU A 25 -9.39 0.37 -7.11
N LEU A 26 -8.22 -0.16 -7.48
CA LEU A 26 -7.97 -1.61 -7.45
C LEU A 26 -8.11 -2.21 -6.05
N ILE A 27 -7.70 -1.48 -5.01
CA ILE A 27 -7.87 -1.92 -3.62
C ILE A 27 -9.35 -1.93 -3.22
N ILE A 28 -10.12 -0.92 -3.61
CA ILE A 28 -11.56 -0.87 -3.32
C ILE A 28 -12.30 -2.03 -3.99
N PHE A 29 -11.91 -2.41 -5.22
CA PHE A 29 -12.52 -3.54 -5.96
C PHE A 29 -11.96 -4.92 -5.58
N SER A 30 -10.78 -4.98 -4.95
CA SER A 30 -10.09 -6.22 -4.60
C SER A 30 -10.95 -7.21 -3.80
N PRO A 31 -11.66 -6.80 -2.73
CA PRO A 31 -12.41 -7.74 -1.92
C PRO A 31 -13.60 -8.33 -2.68
N ALA A 32 -14.27 -7.55 -3.53
CA ALA A 32 -15.35 -8.04 -4.39
C ALA A 32 -14.87 -9.18 -5.31
N ILE A 33 -13.71 -9.01 -5.95
CA ILE A 33 -13.11 -10.05 -6.82
C ILE A 33 -12.73 -11.29 -5.99
N GLY A 34 -12.18 -11.08 -4.79
CA GLY A 34 -11.81 -12.17 -3.87
C GLY A 34 -13.00 -13.03 -3.44
N PHE A 35 -14.16 -12.40 -3.23
CA PHE A 35 -15.40 -13.11 -2.91
C PHE A 35 -15.93 -13.91 -4.10
N THR A 36 -16.05 -13.30 -5.28
CA THR A 36 -16.61 -13.96 -6.46
C THR A 36 -15.79 -15.17 -6.88
N LEU A 37 -14.45 -15.08 -6.82
CA LEU A 37 -13.58 -16.20 -7.16
C LEU A 37 -13.71 -17.36 -6.17
N LYS A 38 -13.75 -17.07 -4.85
CA LYS A 38 -13.84 -18.12 -3.83
C LYS A 38 -15.22 -18.78 -3.79
N GLU A 39 -16.29 -18.03 -3.98
CA GLU A 39 -17.65 -18.58 -4.10
C GLU A 39 -17.77 -19.49 -5.34
N ALA A 40 -17.16 -19.11 -6.46
CA ALA A 40 -17.16 -19.91 -7.68
C ALA A 40 -16.33 -21.20 -7.57
N LEU A 41 -15.25 -21.21 -6.78
CA LEU A 41 -14.33 -22.34 -6.69
C LEU A 41 -14.66 -23.37 -5.61
N HIS A 42 -15.43 -23.01 -4.57
CA HIS A 42 -15.57 -23.85 -3.38
C HIS A 42 -17.00 -24.20 -2.95
N ASN A 43 -18.02 -24.00 -3.81
CA ASN A 43 -19.42 -24.34 -3.52
C ASN A 43 -19.84 -23.89 -2.11
N GLN A 44 -20.00 -22.57 -1.95
CA GLN A 44 -20.40 -21.86 -0.73
C GLN A 44 -19.30 -21.74 0.33
N VAL A 45 -18.93 -20.49 0.61
CA VAL A 45 -18.11 -20.14 1.76
C VAL A 45 -19.04 -20.05 2.99
N PRO A 46 -18.77 -20.78 4.09
CA PRO A 46 -19.58 -20.63 5.30
C PRO A 46 -19.49 -19.19 5.82
N SER A 47 -20.60 -18.68 6.38
CA SER A 47 -20.76 -17.28 6.75
C SER A 47 -19.61 -16.75 7.62
N GLN A 48 -19.11 -17.56 8.57
CA GLN A 48 -17.99 -17.21 9.45
C GLN A 48 -16.67 -16.90 8.71
N ASN A 49 -16.49 -17.37 7.48
CA ASN A 49 -15.25 -17.19 6.72
C ASN A 49 -15.26 -15.95 5.80
N PHE A 50 -16.36 -15.20 5.68
CA PHE A 50 -16.40 -14.02 4.81
C PHE A 50 -15.46 -12.91 5.26
N ILE A 51 -15.43 -12.57 6.55
CA ILE A 51 -14.54 -11.54 7.10
C ILE A 51 -13.06 -11.96 6.94
N MET A 52 -12.75 -13.24 7.17
CA MET A 52 -11.39 -13.75 7.00
C MET A 52 -10.96 -13.75 5.53
N ASN A 53 -11.86 -14.12 4.62
CA ASN A 53 -11.61 -14.07 3.18
C ASN A 53 -11.39 -12.64 2.69
N PHE A 54 -12.15 -11.68 3.22
CA PHE A 54 -11.95 -10.27 2.96
C PHE A 54 -10.57 -9.79 3.41
N TYR A 55 -10.17 -10.11 4.65
CA TYR A 55 -8.86 -9.70 5.14
C TYR A 55 -7.74 -10.30 4.31
N THR A 56 -7.79 -11.60 4.04
CA THR A 56 -6.73 -12.28 3.26
C THR A 56 -6.62 -11.74 1.84
N SER A 57 -7.73 -11.51 1.12
CA SER A 57 -7.68 -10.93 -0.23
C SER A 57 -7.19 -9.49 -0.21
N THR A 58 -7.66 -8.69 0.74
CA THR A 58 -7.29 -7.28 0.87
C THR A 58 -5.81 -7.15 1.22
N ILE A 59 -5.31 -7.93 2.17
CA ILE A 59 -3.90 -7.95 2.58
C ILE A 59 -3.00 -8.28 1.39
N LEU A 60 -3.32 -9.36 0.66
CA LEU A 60 -2.50 -9.79 -0.48
C LEU A 60 -2.47 -8.73 -1.59
N VAL A 61 -3.63 -8.19 -1.97
CA VAL A 61 -3.71 -7.24 -3.08
C VAL A 61 -3.14 -5.88 -2.69
N SER A 62 -3.51 -5.33 -1.53
CA SER A 62 -2.99 -4.03 -1.08
C SER A 62 -1.48 -4.06 -0.85
N GLY A 63 -0.95 -5.10 -0.20
CA GLY A 63 0.49 -5.26 -0.03
C GLY A 63 1.21 -5.31 -1.38
N SER A 64 0.73 -6.15 -2.31
CA SER A 64 1.34 -6.26 -3.64
C SER A 64 1.31 -4.93 -4.42
N LEU A 65 0.18 -4.23 -4.42
CA LEU A 65 0.02 -2.98 -5.14
C LEU A 65 0.87 -1.85 -4.54
N PHE A 66 0.93 -1.74 -3.20
CA PHE A 66 1.75 -0.71 -2.55
C PHE A 66 3.25 -1.02 -2.65
N SER A 67 3.64 -2.29 -2.64
CA SER A 67 5.01 -2.70 -2.96
C SER A 67 5.42 -2.28 -4.37
N LEU A 68 4.56 -2.54 -5.37
CA LEU A 68 4.79 -2.12 -6.75
C LEU A 68 4.82 -0.60 -6.90
N LEU A 69 3.87 0.11 -6.28
CA LEU A 69 3.84 1.58 -6.28
C LEU A 69 5.13 2.15 -5.69
N THR A 70 5.59 1.60 -4.57
CA THR A 70 6.86 1.99 -3.94
C THR A 70 8.02 1.80 -4.92
N PHE A 71 8.11 0.64 -5.57
CA PHE A 71 9.18 0.37 -6.53
C PHE A 71 9.17 1.33 -7.72
N ILE A 72 8.00 1.57 -8.32
CA ILE A 72 7.81 2.50 -9.45
C ILE A 72 8.23 3.91 -9.05
N GLU A 73 7.78 4.38 -7.88
CA GLU A 73 8.03 5.72 -7.39
C GLU A 73 9.53 5.98 -7.18
N PHE A 74 10.22 5.04 -6.53
CA PHE A 74 11.66 5.14 -6.31
C PHE A 74 12.47 5.01 -7.61
N HIS A 75 12.01 4.18 -8.56
CA HIS A 75 12.65 4.07 -9.87
C HIS A 75 12.54 5.36 -10.70
N HIS A 76 11.36 5.99 -10.76
CA HIS A 76 11.19 7.27 -11.47
C HIS A 76 12.08 8.36 -10.88
N ILE A 77 12.16 8.42 -9.56
CA ILE A 77 12.84 9.53 -8.90
C ILE A 77 14.35 9.33 -8.91
N ASN A 78 14.87 8.11 -8.91
CA ASN A 78 16.29 7.90 -9.18
C ASN A 78 16.67 8.31 -10.61
N LYS A 79 15.80 8.10 -11.61
CA LYS A 79 16.04 8.57 -12.99
C LYS A 79 16.07 10.10 -13.08
N GLU A 80 15.23 10.78 -12.31
CA GLU A 80 15.17 12.25 -12.24
C GLU A 80 16.27 12.85 -11.36
N ASN A 81 16.58 12.23 -10.21
CA ASN A 81 17.63 12.67 -9.29
C ASN A 81 19.04 12.44 -9.85
N ILE A 82 19.28 11.46 -10.72
CA ILE A 82 20.56 11.39 -11.45
C ILE A 82 20.82 12.69 -12.24
N ARG A 83 19.76 13.40 -12.67
CA ARG A 83 19.89 14.71 -13.32
C ARG A 83 19.99 15.87 -12.32
N ALA A 84 19.31 15.79 -11.18
CA ALA A 84 19.24 16.85 -10.16
C ALA A 84 20.35 16.80 -9.10
N LEU A 85 21.05 15.66 -8.92
CA LEU A 85 22.18 15.46 -8.00
C LEU A 85 23.39 16.33 -8.35
N THR A 86 23.42 16.90 -9.55
CA THR A 86 24.43 17.89 -9.95
C THR A 86 24.26 19.21 -9.20
N ASP A 87 23.08 19.52 -8.64
CA ASP A 87 22.72 20.89 -8.24
C ASP A 87 22.13 21.09 -6.83
N ASN A 88 22.13 20.12 -5.87
CA ASN A 88 21.47 20.39 -4.57
C ASN A 88 22.08 19.84 -3.27
N ILE A 89 21.92 20.67 -2.21
CA ILE A 89 22.56 20.66 -0.88
C ILE A 89 21.82 19.76 0.15
N ILE A 90 20.70 19.13 -0.21
CA ILE A 90 19.85 18.37 0.72
C ILE A 90 20.21 16.87 0.72
N SER A 91 20.29 16.26 1.92
CA SER A 91 20.55 14.83 2.05
C SER A 91 19.44 13.99 1.40
N PRO A 92 19.77 13.12 0.42
CA PRO A 92 18.79 12.28 -0.29
C PRO A 92 18.07 11.30 0.64
N LEU A 93 18.64 11.01 1.81
CA LEU A 93 18.08 10.10 2.80
C LEU A 93 16.80 10.66 3.44
N ILE A 94 16.78 11.96 3.75
CA ILE A 94 15.61 12.62 4.36
C ILE A 94 14.42 12.64 3.39
N LEU A 95 14.66 12.96 2.11
CA LEU A 95 13.62 12.96 1.08
C LEU A 95 13.02 11.57 0.88
N ASN A 96 13.85 10.53 0.87
CA ASN A 96 13.38 9.14 0.76
C ASN A 96 12.52 8.72 1.97
N LEU A 97 12.91 9.11 3.19
CA LEU A 97 12.12 8.83 4.39
C LEU A 97 10.75 9.51 4.35
N VAL A 98 10.73 10.81 4.03
CA VAL A 98 9.48 11.57 3.93
C VAL A 98 8.52 10.93 2.91
N ARG A 99 9.06 10.43 1.80
CA ARG A 99 8.28 9.76 0.77
C ARG A 99 7.68 8.43 1.23
N ILE A 100 8.44 7.60 1.93
CA ILE A 100 7.91 6.34 2.49
C ILE A 100 6.75 6.62 3.43
N VAL A 101 6.92 7.61 4.31
CA VAL A 101 5.85 8.03 5.22
C VAL A 101 4.64 8.53 4.45
N ALA A 102 4.83 9.30 3.37
CA ALA A 102 3.72 9.77 2.54
C ALA A 102 2.99 8.61 1.82
N ILE A 103 3.71 7.63 1.27
CA ILE A 103 3.11 6.42 0.67
C ILE A 103 2.35 5.63 1.74
N GLU A 104 2.89 5.51 2.95
CA GLU A 104 2.25 4.79 4.06
C GLU A 104 0.95 5.46 4.52
N VAL A 105 0.92 6.79 4.60
CA VAL A 105 -0.30 7.54 4.93
C VAL A 105 -1.39 7.31 3.87
N ILE A 106 -1.01 7.27 2.59
CA ILE A 106 -1.94 6.97 1.49
C ILE A 106 -2.39 5.51 1.55
N ALA A 107 -1.50 4.58 1.89
CA ALA A 107 -1.82 3.18 2.00
C ALA A 107 -2.81 2.88 3.13
N THR A 108 -2.50 3.38 4.32
CA THR A 108 -3.36 3.25 5.50
C THR A 108 -4.72 3.90 5.29
N SER A 109 -4.78 5.12 4.73
CA SER A 109 -6.06 5.78 4.42
C SER A 109 -6.89 5.02 3.38
N SER A 110 -6.28 4.55 2.30
CA SER A 110 -6.96 3.75 1.26
C SER A 110 -7.57 2.46 1.81
N VAL A 111 -6.81 1.75 2.65
CA VAL A 111 -7.28 0.52 3.30
C VAL A 111 -8.42 0.84 4.27
N ILE A 112 -8.29 1.86 5.12
CA ILE A 112 -9.34 2.30 6.06
C ILE A 112 -10.64 2.61 5.31
N ILE A 113 -10.56 3.37 4.21
CA ILE A 113 -11.72 3.68 3.37
C ILE A 113 -12.35 2.41 2.81
N THR A 114 -11.53 1.48 2.32
CA THR A 114 -12.01 0.18 1.82
C THR A 114 -12.72 -0.62 2.92
N GLY A 115 -12.17 -0.65 4.14
CA GLY A 115 -12.84 -1.29 5.29
C GLY A 115 -14.22 -0.69 5.53
N LEU A 116 -14.30 0.64 5.65
CA LEU A 116 -15.54 1.36 5.92
C LEU A 116 -16.60 1.12 4.84
N ILE A 117 -16.22 1.11 3.56
CA ILE A 117 -17.14 0.87 2.43
C ILE A 117 -17.80 -0.51 2.51
N TYR A 118 -17.10 -1.52 3.02
CA TYR A 118 -17.59 -2.91 3.06
C TYR A 118 -18.35 -3.28 4.35
N ILE A 119 -18.39 -2.42 5.37
CA ILE A 119 -19.22 -2.64 6.57
C ILE A 119 -20.69 -2.93 6.23
N PRO A 120 -21.41 -2.11 5.43
CA PRO A 120 -22.81 -2.38 5.12
C PRO A 120 -23.00 -3.74 4.42
N TYR A 121 -22.06 -4.14 3.57
CA TYR A 121 -22.09 -5.45 2.92
C TYR A 121 -21.98 -6.60 3.93
N PHE A 122 -21.12 -6.49 4.94
CA PHE A 122 -21.01 -7.52 5.99
C PHE A 122 -22.23 -7.58 6.89
N VAL A 123 -22.80 -6.43 7.25
CA VAL A 123 -24.04 -6.39 8.05
C VAL A 123 -25.18 -7.08 7.30
N MET A 124 -25.31 -6.84 5.99
CA MET A 124 -26.33 -7.50 5.16
C MET A 124 -26.07 -9.00 5.00
N LYS A 125 -24.81 -9.43 4.83
CA LYS A 125 -24.50 -10.83 4.50
C LYS A 125 -24.33 -11.75 5.71
N MET A 126 -23.98 -11.21 6.87
CA MET A 126 -23.86 -11.97 8.13
C MET A 126 -25.06 -11.82 9.06
N GLU A 127 -25.93 -10.85 8.80
CA GLU A 127 -27.12 -10.53 9.60
C GLU A 127 -26.81 -10.55 11.12
N TYR A 128 -27.32 -11.53 11.86
CA TYR A 128 -27.19 -11.66 13.31
C TYR A 128 -25.80 -12.10 13.80
N SER A 129 -24.94 -12.61 12.90
CA SER A 129 -23.60 -13.10 13.25
C SER A 129 -22.52 -12.01 13.13
N PHE A 130 -22.87 -10.79 12.73
CA PHE A 130 -21.91 -9.71 12.59
C PHE A 130 -21.48 -9.15 13.96
N ASP A 131 -20.20 -9.33 14.30
CA ASP A 131 -19.58 -8.67 15.44
C ASP A 131 -18.64 -7.54 14.99
N ALA A 132 -19.08 -6.31 15.22
CA ALA A 132 -18.32 -5.10 14.90
C ALA A 132 -16.99 -5.02 15.67
N TYR A 133 -16.94 -5.52 16.92
CA TYR A 133 -15.71 -5.47 17.72
C TYR A 133 -14.63 -6.36 17.11
N THR A 134 -14.98 -7.61 16.80
CA THR A 134 -14.07 -8.53 16.11
C THR A 134 -13.68 -8.03 14.72
N TYR A 135 -14.61 -7.37 14.00
CA TYR A 135 -14.31 -6.73 12.73
C TYR A 135 -13.21 -5.67 12.88
N PHE A 136 -13.44 -4.63 13.68
CA PHE A 136 -12.48 -3.52 13.81
C PHE A 136 -11.15 -3.97 14.41
N LYS A 137 -11.18 -4.87 15.41
CA LYS A 137 -9.95 -5.41 16.02
C LYS A 137 -9.05 -6.08 14.98
N ASN A 138 -9.61 -6.97 14.16
CA ASN A 138 -8.84 -7.67 13.15
C ASN A 138 -8.43 -6.74 12.00
N PHE A 139 -9.33 -5.84 11.59
CA PHE A 139 -9.06 -4.88 10.54
C PHE A 139 -7.84 -3.99 10.85
N PHE A 140 -7.84 -3.32 12.01
CA PHE A 140 -6.77 -2.40 12.39
C PHE A 140 -5.45 -3.10 12.73
N LEU A 141 -5.51 -4.35 13.19
CA LEU A 141 -4.32 -5.09 13.58
C LEU A 141 -3.57 -5.66 12.38
N PHE A 142 -4.28 -6.21 11.39
CA PHE A 142 -3.62 -6.96 10.30
C PHE A 142 -3.37 -6.14 9.04
N ILE A 143 -4.35 -5.36 8.55
CA ILE A 143 -4.24 -4.78 7.20
C ILE A 143 -3.27 -3.60 7.14
N PRO A 144 -3.37 -2.56 8.01
CA PRO A 144 -2.43 -1.45 8.03
C PRO A 144 -0.98 -1.90 8.32
N PHE A 145 -0.83 -2.90 9.20
CA PHE A 145 0.49 -3.44 9.51
C PHE A 145 1.11 -4.19 8.33
N SER A 146 0.29 -4.88 7.54
CA SER A 146 0.76 -5.56 6.32
C SER A 146 1.19 -4.58 5.23
N THR A 147 0.48 -3.46 5.05
CA THR A 147 0.89 -2.44 4.05
C THR A 147 2.23 -1.83 4.44
N LEU A 148 2.41 -1.52 5.73
CA LEU A 148 3.66 -1.01 6.27
C LEU A 148 4.83 -1.94 5.99
N LEU A 149 4.68 -3.23 6.32
CA LEU A 149 5.72 -4.23 6.08
C LEU A 149 6.04 -4.37 4.59
N SER A 150 5.03 -4.32 3.72
CA SER A 150 5.22 -4.47 2.28
C SER A 150 5.96 -3.29 1.66
N ILE A 151 5.62 -2.06 2.06
CA ILE A 151 6.28 -0.83 1.62
C ILE A 151 7.74 -0.80 2.10
N LEU A 152 7.98 -1.11 3.38
CA LEU A 152 9.34 -1.17 3.93
C LEU A 152 10.19 -2.26 3.26
N ALA A 153 9.61 -3.44 3.03
CA ALA A 153 10.30 -4.53 2.34
C ALA A 153 10.67 -4.15 0.90
N SER A 154 9.74 -3.55 0.15
CA SER A 154 9.99 -3.07 -1.22
C SER A 154 11.09 -2.01 -1.26
N PHE A 155 11.06 -1.06 -0.33
CA PHE A 155 12.09 -0.04 -0.21
C PHE A 155 13.46 -0.61 0.15
N ALA A 156 13.54 -1.54 1.11
CA ALA A 156 14.79 -2.20 1.49
C ALA A 156 15.37 -3.00 0.30
N PHE A 157 14.51 -3.73 -0.41
CA PHE A 157 14.88 -4.47 -1.60
C PHE A 157 15.41 -3.54 -2.71
N TYR A 158 14.74 -2.42 -2.93
CA TYR A 158 15.18 -1.39 -3.87
C TYR A 158 16.58 -0.84 -3.53
N GLN A 159 16.85 -0.53 -2.26
CA GLN A 159 18.17 -0.05 -1.84
C GLN A 159 19.28 -1.07 -2.08
N ILE A 160 19.02 -2.35 -1.79
CA ILE A 160 19.99 -3.43 -1.97
C ILE A 160 20.31 -3.58 -3.45
N LEU A 161 19.29 -3.66 -4.32
CA LEU A 161 19.47 -3.76 -5.77
C LEU A 161 20.22 -2.57 -6.34
N HIS A 162 19.89 -1.36 -5.90
CA HIS A 162 20.57 -0.16 -6.40
C HIS A 162 22.04 -0.14 -5.98
N ARG A 163 22.37 -0.55 -4.75
CA ARG A 163 23.75 -0.63 -4.27
C ARG A 163 24.56 -1.68 -5.01
N THR A 164 23.99 -2.84 -5.31
CA THR A 164 24.69 -3.91 -6.04
C THR A 164 24.89 -3.53 -7.50
N LEU A 165 23.86 -3.06 -8.21
CA LEU A 165 23.95 -2.64 -9.60
C LEU A 165 24.97 -1.51 -9.81
N LYS A 166 24.99 -0.51 -8.92
CA LYS A 166 26.00 0.56 -8.96
C LYS A 166 27.42 0.03 -8.81
N LYS A 167 27.63 -1.00 -7.97
CA LYS A 167 28.93 -1.65 -7.84
C LYS A 167 29.37 -2.29 -9.16
N TYR A 168 28.48 -2.98 -9.87
CA TYR A 168 28.83 -3.64 -11.14
C TYR A 168 29.08 -2.67 -12.30
N MET A 169 28.42 -1.51 -12.35
CA MET A 169 28.65 -0.50 -13.40
C MET A 169 29.99 0.24 -13.30
N VAL A 170 30.64 0.25 -12.13
CA VAL A 170 31.95 0.92 -11.93
C VAL A 170 33.13 0.03 -12.35
N PHE A 171 32.87 -1.25 -12.66
CA PHE A 171 33.90 -2.22 -13.09
C PHE A 171 33.96 -2.45 -14.60
N PHE A 172 33.24 -1.66 -15.40
CA PHE A 172 33.35 -1.59 -16.86
C PHE A 172 33.76 -0.18 -17.28
#